data_AF-S2SAB1-F1
#
_entry.id   AF-S2SAB1-F1
#
_cell.length_a   1.000
_cell.length_b   1.000
_cell.length_c   1.000
_cell.angle_alpha   90.00
_cell.angle_beta   90.00
_cell.angle_gamma   90.00
#
_symmetry.space_group_name_H-M   'P 1'
#
loop_
_entity.id
_entity.type
_entity.pdbx_description
1 polymer ?
#
loop_
_entity_poly.entity_id
_entity_poly.type
_entity_poly.pdbx_seq_one_letter_code
_entity_poly.pdbx_strand_id
1 'polypeptide(L)'
;MTTLIFGHQNPDTDAITSAMSWAEFQKQAGNTDVEAVALGEPNDETKFVLDHFKVQAPRVIKTAANETDHVMLVDHNEFQQSVSDIEDVTIDSVVDHHRIANFHTAAPLFT
;
A
#
# COMPACT_ATOMS: atom_id res chain seq x y z
N MET A 1 -14.81 -6.87 -1.87
CA MET A 1 -14.10 -5.89 -2.71
C MET A 1 -12.64 -6.17 -2.51
N THR A 2 -11.83 -6.03 -3.55
CA THR A 2 -10.39 -6.27 -3.47
C THR A 2 -9.75 -5.32 -2.47
N THR A 3 -9.01 -5.83 -1.50
CA THR A 3 -8.26 -5.00 -0.55
C THR A 3 -7.04 -4.40 -1.26
N LEU A 4 -6.90 -3.07 -1.21
CA LEU A 4 -5.79 -2.37 -1.84
C LEU A 4 -4.60 -2.26 -0.89
N ILE A 5 -3.40 -2.49 -1.41
CA ILE A 5 -2.15 -2.47 -0.64
C ILE A 5 -1.22 -1.43 -1.26
N PHE A 6 -0.75 -0.46 -0.47
CA PHE A 6 0.08 0.63 -0.98
C PHE A 6 1.03 1.22 0.07
N GLY A 7 2.14 1.74 -0.44
CA GLY A 7 3.07 2.59 0.32
C GLY A 7 2.67 4.06 0.33
N HIS A 8 3.57 4.93 0.79
CA HIS A 8 3.31 6.37 0.90
C HIS A 8 3.24 7.09 -0.46
N GLN A 9 2.72 8.33 -0.45
CA GLN A 9 2.81 9.29 -1.55
C GLN A 9 4.26 9.59 -1.92
N ASN A 10 4.51 9.91 -3.19
CA ASN A 10 5.88 10.03 -3.74
C ASN A 10 6.71 8.77 -3.41
N PRO A 11 6.25 7.59 -3.85
CA PRO A 11 6.76 6.32 -3.38
C PRO A 11 8.22 6.15 -3.79
N ASP A 12 9.02 5.61 -2.88
CA ASP A 12 10.36 5.14 -3.18
C ASP A 12 10.34 3.63 -3.51
N THR A 13 11.52 3.03 -3.56
CA THR A 13 11.66 1.62 -3.92
C THR A 13 11.06 0.70 -2.84
N ASP A 14 11.13 1.06 -1.56
CA ASP A 14 10.55 0.25 -0.48
C ASP A 14 9.02 0.29 -0.58
N ALA A 15 8.43 1.48 -0.60
CA ALA A 15 6.99 1.68 -0.76
C ALA A 15 6.36 0.86 -1.91
N ILE A 16 7.00 0.83 -3.08
CA ILE A 16 6.53 0.03 -4.24
C ILE A 16 6.75 -1.47 -4.03
N THR A 17 7.98 -1.87 -3.67
CA THR A 17 8.32 -3.31 -3.63
C THR A 17 7.69 -4.02 -2.44
N SER A 18 7.53 -3.33 -1.31
CA SER A 18 6.81 -3.83 -0.14
C SER A 18 5.32 -4.01 -0.45
N ALA A 19 4.68 -3.11 -1.20
CA ALA A 19 3.27 -3.28 -1.58
C ALA A 19 3.08 -4.52 -2.46
N MET A 20 3.96 -4.71 -3.45
CA MET A 20 3.96 -5.90 -4.31
C MET A 20 4.23 -7.18 -3.52
N SER A 21 5.22 -7.17 -2.64
CA SER A 21 5.61 -8.33 -1.85
C SER A 21 4.55 -8.71 -0.81
N TRP A 22 3.92 -7.72 -0.18
CA TRP A 22 2.83 -7.94 0.77
C TRP A 22 1.58 -8.51 0.07
N ALA A 23 1.23 -8.02 -1.12
CA ALA A 23 0.14 -8.58 -1.91
C ALA A 23 0.41 -10.04 -2.29
N GLU A 24 1.64 -10.38 -2.66
CA GLU A 24 2.04 -11.76 -2.95
C GLU A 24 2.00 -12.64 -1.69
N PHE A 25 2.49 -12.15 -0.56
CA PHE A 25 2.40 -12.84 0.73
C PHE A 25 0.94 -13.14 1.12
N GLN A 26 0.06 -12.15 1.01
CA GLN A 26 -1.37 -12.30 1.32
C GLN A 26 -2.04 -13.37 0.45
N LYS A 27 -1.73 -13.40 -0.85
CA LYS A 27 -2.21 -14.45 -1.76
C LYS A 27 -1.74 -15.83 -1.32
N GLN A 28 -0.47 -15.97 -0.94
CA GLN A 28 0.09 -17.23 -0.42
C GLN A 28 -0.50 -17.64 0.94
N ALA A 29 -0.88 -16.66 1.77
CA ALA A 29 -1.57 -16.85 3.05
C ALA A 29 -3.07 -17.17 2.89
N GLY A 30 -3.60 -17.18 1.66
CA GLY A 30 -4.98 -17.53 1.35
C GLY A 30 -5.92 -16.33 1.19
N ASN A 31 -5.44 -15.09 1.38
CA ASN A 31 -6.16 -13.89 1.04
C ASN A 31 -5.91 -13.50 -0.42
N THR A 32 -6.69 -14.07 -1.34
CA THR A 32 -6.47 -13.90 -2.79
C THR A 32 -7.14 -12.67 -3.39
N ASP A 33 -7.98 -11.95 -2.64
CA ASP A 33 -8.68 -10.74 -3.11
C ASP A 33 -7.91 -9.47 -2.70
N VAL A 34 -6.65 -9.38 -3.14
CA VAL A 34 -5.76 -8.24 -2.86
C VAL A 34 -5.04 -7.73 -4.11
N GLU A 35 -4.81 -6.42 -4.18
CA GLU A 35 -4.10 -5.74 -5.27
C GLU A 35 -3.07 -4.75 -4.71
N ALA A 36 -1.83 -4.82 -5.20
CA ALA A 36 -0.83 -3.80 -4.94
C ALA A 36 -1.07 -2.60 -5.88
N VAL A 37 -1.15 -1.40 -5.31
CA VAL A 37 -1.29 -0.12 -6.01
C VAL A 37 -0.25 0.88 -5.51
N ALA A 38 -0.06 1.99 -6.24
CA ALA A 38 0.88 3.04 -5.89
C ALA A 38 0.19 4.40 -5.73
N LEU A 39 0.75 5.27 -4.89
CA LEU A 39 0.26 6.65 -4.69
C LEU A 39 1.05 7.69 -5.50
N GLY A 40 1.85 7.22 -6.46
CA GLY A 40 2.63 8.06 -7.37
C GLY A 40 3.41 7.23 -8.38
N GLU A 41 3.96 7.90 -9.38
CA GLU A 41 4.81 7.26 -10.38
C GLU A 41 6.14 6.79 -9.74
N PRO A 42 6.67 5.61 -10.10
CA PRO A 42 7.96 5.15 -9.61
C PRO A 42 9.10 6.12 -9.96
N ASN A 43 10.03 6.31 -9.03
CA ASN A 43 11.26 7.06 -9.28
C ASN A 43 12.24 6.27 -10.17
N ASP A 44 13.36 6.88 -10.57
CA ASP A 44 14.31 6.24 -11.49
C ASP A 44 15.03 5.01 -10.90
N GLU A 45 15.26 5.00 -9.58
CA GLU A 45 15.80 3.84 -8.87
C GLU A 45 14.80 2.68 -8.91
N THR A 46 13.54 2.95 -8.58
CA THR A 46 12.48 1.94 -8.60
C THR A 46 12.23 1.41 -10.00
N LYS A 47 12.22 2.29 -11.03
CA LYS A 47 12.14 1.86 -12.43
C LYS A 47 13.28 0.92 -12.81
N PHE A 48 14.51 1.24 -12.40
CA PHE A 48 15.66 0.37 -12.63
C PHE A 48 15.45 -1.03 -12.01
N VAL A 49 14.94 -1.11 -10.79
CA VAL A 49 14.62 -2.38 -10.11
C VAL A 49 13.53 -3.15 -10.86
N LEU A 50 12.41 -2.50 -11.19
CA LEU A 50 11.30 -3.13 -11.91
C LEU A 50 11.73 -3.65 -13.30
N ASP A 51 12.52 -2.85 -14.02
CA ASP A 51 13.09 -3.22 -15.32
C ASP A 51 14.11 -4.36 -15.22
N HIS A 52 14.90 -4.40 -14.15
CA HIS A 52 15.85 -5.49 -13.91
C HIS A 52 15.13 -6.83 -13.75
N PHE A 53 14.08 -6.85 -12.92
CA PHE A 53 13.30 -8.06 -12.63
C PHE A 53 12.16 -8.34 -13.63
N LYS A 54 11.97 -7.48 -14.64
CA LYS A 54 10.93 -7.61 -15.68
C LYS A 54 9.51 -7.68 -15.11
N VAL A 55 9.27 -6.90 -14.05
CA VAL A 55 7.96 -6.79 -13.39
C VAL A 55 7.32 -5.45 -13.74
N GLN A 56 5.99 -5.43 -13.84
CA GLN A 56 5.25 -4.20 -14.10
C GLN A 56 5.10 -3.39 -12.82
N ALA A 57 5.15 -2.06 -12.94
CA ALA A 57 4.82 -1.17 -11.84
C ALA A 57 3.35 -1.36 -11.40
N PRO A 58 3.04 -1.21 -10.10
CA PRO A 58 1.66 -1.13 -9.64
C PRO A 58 0.89 0.01 -10.31
N ARG A 59 -0.43 -0.17 -10.47
CA ARG A 59 -1.32 0.88 -10.96
C ARG A 59 -1.34 2.05 -9.97
N VAL A 60 -1.27 3.29 -10.48
CA VAL A 60 -1.36 4.49 -9.65
C VAL A 60 -2.82 4.84 -9.39
N ILE A 61 -3.15 5.11 -8.12
CA ILE A 61 -4.47 5.58 -7.68
C ILE A 61 -4.37 6.96 -7.02
N LYS A 62 -5.51 7.65 -6.90
CA LYS A 62 -5.62 8.94 -6.18
C LYS A 62 -6.54 8.86 -4.96
N THR A 63 -7.53 7.97 -5.04
CA THR A 63 -8.56 7.71 -4.04
C THR A 63 -8.75 6.20 -3.94
N ALA A 64 -9.10 5.71 -2.76
CA ALA A 64 -9.32 4.29 -2.48
C ALA A 64 -10.80 3.96 -2.25
N ALA A 65 -11.57 4.86 -1.62
CA ALA A 65 -12.95 4.62 -1.18
C ALA A 65 -13.93 4.39 -2.34
N ASN A 66 -13.57 4.80 -3.56
CA ASN A 66 -14.35 4.52 -4.77
C ASN A 66 -14.08 3.12 -5.36
N GLU A 67 -13.09 2.40 -4.86
CA GLU A 67 -12.68 1.07 -5.36
C GLU A 67 -12.81 -0.03 -4.29
N THR A 68 -12.62 0.32 -3.01
CA THR A 68 -12.62 -0.63 -1.89
C THR A 68 -13.03 0.00 -0.58
N ASP A 69 -13.54 -0.82 0.34
CA ASP A 69 -13.78 -0.45 1.73
C ASP A 69 -12.57 -0.75 2.63
N HIS A 70 -11.56 -1.48 2.11
CA HIS A 70 -10.46 -2.05 2.91
C HIS A 70 -9.10 -1.79 2.28
N VAL A 71 -8.13 -1.41 3.11
CA VAL A 71 -6.75 -1.14 2.70
C VAL A 71 -5.72 -1.75 3.66
N MET A 72 -4.52 -1.97 3.15
CA MET A 72 -3.34 -2.37 3.93
C MET A 72 -2.19 -1.41 3.63
N LEU A 73 -1.58 -0.86 4.68
CA LEU A 73 -0.50 0.10 4.54
C LEU A 73 0.84 -0.60 4.70
N VAL A 74 1.78 -0.26 3.82
CA VAL A 74 3.18 -0.63 3.97
C VAL A 74 4.05 0.61 4.02
N ASP A 75 5.16 0.56 4.73
CA ASP A 75 6.21 1.60 4.72
C ASP A 75 5.76 3.01 5.17
N HIS A 76 4.55 3.13 5.72
CA HIS A 76 4.07 4.35 6.36
C HIS A 76 2.86 4.07 7.26
N ASN A 77 2.60 5.03 8.14
CA ASN A 77 1.39 5.09 8.95
C ASN A 77 0.79 6.50 9.05
N GLU A 78 1.59 7.56 8.95
CA GLU A 78 1.08 8.92 9.14
C GLU A 78 0.10 9.30 8.00
N PHE A 79 -1.16 9.63 8.31
CA PHE A 79 -2.24 9.80 7.32
C PHE A 79 -1.94 10.82 6.22
N GLN A 80 -1.19 11.88 6.54
CA GLN A 80 -0.81 12.90 5.57
C GLN A 80 0.17 12.39 4.48
N GLN A 81 0.76 11.21 4.67
CA GLN A 81 1.60 10.54 3.67
C GLN A 81 0.81 9.52 2.84
N SER A 82 -0.45 9.26 3.18
CA SER A 82 -1.26 8.18 2.62
C SER A 82 -2.18 8.63 1.48
N VAL A 83 -3.10 7.77 1.07
CA VAL A 83 -4.12 8.10 0.07
C VAL A 83 -5.05 9.20 0.59
N SER A 84 -5.55 10.05 -0.30
CA SER A 84 -6.23 11.29 0.09
C SER A 84 -7.53 11.10 0.89
N ASP A 85 -8.16 9.95 0.75
CA ASP A 85 -9.40 9.52 1.39
C ASP A 85 -9.15 8.35 2.38
N ILE A 86 -7.96 8.28 2.98
CA ILE A 86 -7.58 7.21 3.93
C ILE A 86 -8.53 7.12 5.13
N GLU A 87 -9.16 8.24 5.53
CA GLU A 87 -10.14 8.29 6.62
C GLU A 87 -11.49 7.64 6.26
N ASP A 88 -11.76 7.45 4.97
CA ASP A 88 -13.03 6.90 4.47
C ASP A 88 -12.97 5.37 4.25
N VAL A 89 -11.84 4.72 4.55
CA VAL A 89 -11.62 3.27 4.38
C VAL A 89 -11.16 2.59 5.68
N THR A 90 -11.32 1.28 5.75
CA THR A 90 -10.86 0.47 6.88
C THR A 90 -9.42 0.03 6.66
N ILE A 91 -8.54 0.33 7.61
CA ILE A 91 -7.13 -0.11 7.60
C ILE A 91 -7.06 -1.48 8.29
N ASP A 92 -6.80 -2.53 7.51
CA ASP A 92 -6.76 -3.90 8.00
C ASP A 92 -5.40 -4.28 8.60
N SER A 93 -4.32 -3.72 8.06
CA SER A 93 -2.95 -3.98 8.53
C SER A 93 -2.00 -2.83 8.21
N VAL A 94 -0.95 -2.70 9.03
CA VAL A 94 0.17 -1.79 8.78
C VAL A 94 1.49 -2.56 8.96
N VAL A 95 2.35 -2.56 7.94
CA VAL A 95 3.70 -3.10 7.99
C VAL A 95 4.68 -1.95 7.75
N ASP A 96 5.26 -1.41 8.81
CA ASP A 96 6.03 -0.17 8.74
C ASP A 96 7.21 -0.21 9.73
N HIS A 97 8.27 0.52 9.40
CA HIS A 97 9.47 0.69 10.21
C HIS A 97 9.69 2.14 10.68
N HIS A 98 8.80 3.05 10.30
CA HIS A 98 8.82 4.43 10.76
C HIS A 98 8.27 4.58 12.19
N ARG A 99 8.46 5.76 12.76
CA ARG A 99 7.78 6.14 14.00
C ARG A 99 6.27 6.17 13.77
N ILE A 100 5.51 5.98 14.84
CA ILE A 100 4.05 6.10 14.81
C ILE A 100 3.64 7.52 15.21
N ALA A 101 2.90 8.21 14.33
CA ALA A 101 2.32 9.53 14.60
C ALA A 101 1.12 9.79 13.69
N ASN A 102 0.14 10.60 14.15
CA ASN A 102 -1.04 10.98 13.36
C ASN A 102 -1.77 9.78 12.71
N PHE A 103 -1.78 8.64 13.39
CA PHE A 103 -2.39 7.40 12.94
C PHE A 103 -3.44 6.94 13.95
N HIS A 104 -4.62 6.58 13.45
CA HIS A 104 -5.71 6.04 14.27
C HIS A 104 -6.59 5.12 13.41
N THR A 105 -7.25 4.16 14.05
CA THR A 105 -8.19 3.26 13.38
C THR A 105 -9.50 3.18 14.16
N ALA A 106 -10.63 3.09 13.46
CA ALA A 106 -11.94 2.93 14.09
C ALA A 106 -12.14 1.52 14.68
N ALA A 107 -11.45 0.53 14.13
CA ALA A 107 -11.45 -0.86 14.58
C ALA A 107 -10.02 -1.30 14.95
N PRO A 108 -9.85 -2.34 15.79
CA PRO A 108 -8.54 -2.93 16.05
C PRO A 108 -7.87 -3.41 14.75
N LEU A 109 -6.55 -3.29 14.67
CA LEU A 109 -5.76 -4.00 13.67
C LEU A 109 -5.76 -5.49 14.04
N PHE A 110 -6.16 -6.35 13.11
CA PHE A 110 -6.13 -7.80 13.32
C PHE A 110 -4.73 -8.33 13.02
N THR A 111 -4.19 -9.13 13.93
CA THR A 111 -2.89 -9.82 13.81
C THR A 111 -3.03 -11.19 13.17
#